data_AF-A0A3E4N6F8-F1
#
_entry.id   AF-A0A3E4N6F8-F1
#
_cell.length_a   1.000
_cell.length_b   1.000
_cell.length_c   1.000
_cell.angle_alpha   90.00
_cell.angle_beta   90.00
_cell.angle_gamma   90.00
#
_symmetry.space_group_name_H-M   'P 1'
#
loop_
_entity.id
_entity.type
_entity.pdbx_description
1 polymer ?
#
loop_
_entity_poly.entity_id
_entity_poly.type
_entity_poly.pdbx_seq_one_letter_code
_entity_poly.pdbx_strand_id
1 'polypeptide(L)' 'MKTTEINQSIIGKRCECMFTGMMVKGIITEIEDCKYSVNVKVVFDSPQQWGDDMYEHDWTWGRKSDEFGPLKYLKLIE' A
#
# COMPACT_ATOMS: atom_id res chain seq x y z
N MET A 1 -6.70 0.21 -5.65
CA MET A 1 -7.05 -1.18 -6.08
C MET A 1 -8.12 -1.75 -5.14
N LYS A 2 -8.84 -2.79 -5.56
CA LYS A 2 -9.75 -3.60 -4.74
C LYS A 2 -9.02 -4.77 -4.10
N THR A 3 -9.54 -5.29 -2.99
CA THR A 3 -8.96 -6.45 -2.29
C THR A 3 -8.86 -7.69 -3.20
N THR A 4 -9.82 -7.89 -4.11
CA THR A 4 -9.85 -9.04 -5.05
C THR A 4 -8.80 -8.93 -6.17
N GLU A 5 -8.20 -7.77 -6.38
CA GLU A 5 -7.18 -7.55 -7.41
C GLU A 5 -5.76 -7.80 -6.87
N ILE A 6 -5.61 -7.89 -5.55
CA ILE A 6 -4.32 -8.08 -4.90
C ILE A 6 -3.93 -9.55 -4.92
N ASN A 7 -2.74 -9.83 -5.48
CA ASN A 7 -2.16 -11.17 -5.53
C ASN A 7 -0.64 -11.05 -5.68
N GLN A 8 0.07 -12.17 -5.51
CA GLN A 8 1.54 -12.20 -5.48
C GLN A 8 2.22 -11.63 -6.76
N SER A 9 1.53 -11.54 -7.91
CA SER A 9 2.10 -11.00 -9.15
C SER A 9 2.38 -9.48 -9.13
N ILE A 10 1.86 -8.76 -8.13
CA ILE A 10 2.13 -7.31 -7.99
C ILE A 10 3.35 -7.01 -7.12
N ILE A 11 3.92 -8.02 -6.44
CA ILE A 11 5.16 -7.85 -5.69
C ILE A 11 6.29 -7.50 -6.65
N GLY A 12 7.12 -6.53 -6.27
CA GLY A 12 8.19 -5.96 -7.09
C GLY A 12 7.74 -4.87 -8.06
N LYS A 13 6.42 -4.64 -8.21
CA LYS A 13 5.93 -3.56 -9.07
C LYS A 13 6.03 -2.20 -8.40
N ARG A 14 6.25 -1.19 -9.24
CA ARG A 14 6.16 0.22 -8.89
C ARG A 14 4.71 0.60 -8.60
N CYS A 15 4.50 1.39 -7.57
CA CYS A 15 3.19 1.90 -7.24
C CYS A 15 3.23 3.30 -6.65
N GLU A 16 2.06 3.92 -6.60
CA GLU A 16 1.76 5.09 -5.79
C GLU A 16 0.70 4.68 -4.75
N CYS A 17 0.92 4.99 -3.48
CA CYS A 17 0.00 4.72 -2.38
C CYS A 17 -0.26 5.98 -1.54
N MET A 18 -1.33 5.99 -0.76
CA MET A 18 -1.61 7.07 0.17
C MET A 18 -0.87 6.82 1.50
N PHE A 19 -0.08 7.81 1.94
CA PHE A 19 0.55 7.87 3.26
C PHE A 19 0.17 9.20 3.92
N THR A 20 -0.48 9.14 5.09
CA THR A 20 -0.89 10.32 5.88
C THR A 20 -1.57 11.46 5.08
N GLY A 21 -2.34 11.12 4.04
CA GLY A 21 -3.04 12.08 3.18
C GLY A 21 -2.27 12.56 1.94
N MET A 22 -1.03 12.12 1.75
CA MET A 22 -0.20 12.40 0.57
C MET A 22 -0.06 11.15 -0.30
N MET A 23 0.12 11.33 -1.62
CA MET A 23 0.45 10.23 -2.53
C MET A 23 1.98 10.06 -2.57
N VAL A 24 2.44 8.85 -2.29
CA VAL A 24 3.86 8.51 -2.18
C VAL A 24 4.17 7.35 -3.10
N LYS A 25 5.30 7.42 -3.80
CA LYS A 25 5.77 6.38 -4.72
C LYS A 25 6.66 5.38 -4.00
N GLY A 26 6.61 4.13 -4.45
CA GLY A 26 7.41 3.06 -3.88
C GLY A 26 7.31 1.76 -4.66
N ILE A 27 7.80 0.70 -4.03
CA ILE A 27 7.77 -0.67 -4.53
C ILE A 27 6.96 -1.53 -3.57
N ILE A 28 6.07 -2.35 -4.13
CA ILE A 28 5.36 -3.35 -3.35
C ILE A 28 6.32 -4.47 -2.99
N THR A 29 6.54 -4.73 -1.70
CA THR A 29 7.48 -5.78 -1.26
C THR A 29 6.78 -6.99 -0.65
N GLU A 30 5.64 -6.77 0.00
CA GLU A 30 4.95 -7.81 0.77
C GLU A 30 3.43 -7.66 0.67
N ILE A 31 2.73 -8.78 0.81
CA ILE A 31 1.27 -8.85 0.86
C ILE A 31 0.90 -9.71 2.06
N GLU A 32 0.05 -9.16 2.92
CA GLU A 32 -0.58 -9.91 4.01
C GLU A 32 -2.06 -10.04 3.72
N ASP A 33 -2.52 -11.29 3.56
CA ASP A 33 -3.92 -11.60 3.32
C ASP A 33 -4.49 -12.41 4.49
N CYS A 34 -5.52 -11.86 5.14
CA CYS A 34 -6.22 -12.54 6.23
C CYS A 34 -7.73 -12.66 5.94
N LYS A 35 -8.49 -13.19 6.91
CA LYS A 35 -9.95 -13.34 6.77
C LYS A 35 -10.68 -12.00 6.53
N TYR A 36 -10.16 -10.89 7.06
CA TYR A 36 -10.89 -9.62 7.13
C TYR A 36 -10.35 -8.53 6.21
N SER A 37 -9.05 -8.54 5.92
CA SER A 37 -8.40 -7.51 5.11
C SER A 37 -7.29 -8.09 4.25
N VAL A 38 -6.95 -7.33 3.20
CA VAL A 38 -5.70 -7.47 2.46
C VAL A 38 -4.86 -6.24 2.73
N ASN A 39 -3.59 -6.45 3.04
CA ASN A 39 -2.62 -5.40 3.31
C ASN A 39 -1.45 -5.56 2.33
N VAL A 40 -0.94 -4.44 1.84
CA VAL A 40 0.16 -4.37 0.88
C VAL A 40 1.21 -3.44 1.46
N LYS A 41 2.42 -3.96 1.66
CA LYS A 41 3.56 -3.16 2.11
C LYS A 41 4.18 -2.46 0.92
N VAL A 42 4.33 -1.14 1.04
CA VAL A 42 5.01 -0.31 0.06
C VAL A 42 6.24 0.29 0.71
N VAL A 43 7.42 -0.06 0.21
CA VAL A 43 8.67 0.60 0.56
C VAL A 43 8.84 1.83 -0.32
N PHE A 44 9.01 2.99 0.28
CA PHE A 44 9.02 4.27 -0.42
C PHE A 44 10.34 4.51 -1.15
N ASP A 45 10.29 5.30 -2.22
CA ASP A 45 11.49 5.71 -2.98
C ASP A 45 12.46 6.54 -2.14
N SER A 46 11.87 7.38 -1.29
CA SER A 46 12.56 8.18 -0.30
C SER A 46 11.78 8.08 1.01
N PRO A 47 12.45 8.06 2.16
CA PRO A 47 11.78 8.12 3.46
C PRO A 47 10.85 9.34 3.55
N GLN A 48 9.69 9.14 4.16
CA GLN A 48 8.67 10.18 4.37
C GLN A 48 8.71 10.64 5.81
N GLN A 49 8.83 11.94 6.04
CA GLN A 49 8.74 12.50 7.38
C GLN A 49 7.29 12.68 7.79
N TRP A 50 6.94 12.21 8.98
CA TRP A 50 5.66 12.54 9.61
C TRP A 50 5.89 12.83 11.09
N GLY A 51 5.70 14.10 11.48
CA GLY A 51 6.13 14.58 12.79
C GLY A 51 7.65 14.50 12.93
N ASP A 52 8.10 13.92 14.04
CA ASP A 52 9.52 13.74 14.36
C ASP A 52 10.08 12.41 13.83
N ASP A 53 9.25 11.59 13.17
CA ASP A 53 9.60 10.26 12.70
C ASP A 53 9.81 10.22 11.18
N MET A 54 10.72 9.33 10.75
CA MET A 54 10.99 9.01 9.35
C MET A 54 10.46 7.62 9.02
N TYR A 55 9.57 7.54 8.04
CA TYR A 55 8.96 6.29 7.59
C TYR A 55 9.57 5.86 6.26
N GLU A 56 10.14 4.66 6.23
CA GLU A 56 10.68 4.07 4.99
C GLU A 56 9.63 3.29 4.21
N HIS A 57 8.53 2.93 4.86
CA HIS A 57 7.46 2.15 4.28
C HIS A 57 6.13 2.38 5.01
N ASP A 58 5.04 1.95 4.38
CA ASP A 58 3.73 1.85 5.01
C ASP A 58 2.96 0.62 4.51
N TRP A 59 1.95 0.22 5.28
CA TRP A 59 1.01 -0.83 4.92
C TRP A 59 -0.31 -0.21 4.47
N THR A 60 -0.55 -0.22 3.16
CA THR A 60 -1.86 0.15 2.64
C THR A 60 -2.80 -1.05 2.70
N TRP A 61 -4.01 -0.86 3.22
CA TRP A 61 -4.93 -1.95 3.55
C TRP A 61 -6.35 -1.71 3.06
N GLY A 62 -7.08 -2.79 2.84
CA GLY A 62 -8.49 -2.77 2.46
C GLY A 62 -9.26 -3.89 3.15
N ARG A 63 -10.41 -3.56 3.75
CA ARG A 63 -11.35 -4.56 4.31
C ARG A 63 -12.05 -5.31 3.19
N LYS A 64 -12.13 -6.61 3.30
CA LYS A 64 -12.81 -7.47 2.32
C LYS A 64 -14.34 -7.34 2.33
N SER A 65 -14.92 -6.88 3.44
CA SER A 65 -16.38 -6.77 3.59
C SER A 65 -16.98 -5.61 2.80
N ASP A 66 -16.25 -4.51 2.66
CA ASP A 66 -16.77 -3.25 2.12
C ASP A 66 -15.72 -2.38 1.41
N GLU A 67 -14.52 -2.93 1.18
CA GLU A 67 -13.41 -2.25 0.50
C GLU A 67 -12.92 -0.97 1.22
N PHE A 68 -13.28 -0.79 2.49
CA PHE A 68 -12.82 0.36 3.26
C PHE A 68 -11.34 0.26 3.58
N GLY A 69 -10.62 1.37 3.40
CA GLY A 69 -9.21 1.50 3.71
C GLY A 69 -8.45 2.27 2.62
N PRO A 70 -7.16 2.59 2.86
CA PRO A 70 -6.34 3.34 1.92
C PRO A 70 -5.95 2.54 0.66
N LEU A 71 -6.13 1.22 0.63
CA LEU A 71 -5.78 0.37 -0.54
C LEU A 71 -6.49 0.82 -1.82
N LYS A 72 -7.68 1.43 -1.72
CA LYS A 72 -8.39 2.00 -2.86
C LYS A 72 -7.57 3.05 -3.62
N TYR A 73 -6.65 3.75 -2.93
CA TYR A 73 -5.75 4.74 -3.51
C TYR A 73 -4.48 4.14 -4.08
N LEU A 74 -4.14 2.88 -3.77
CA LEU A 74 -3.02 2.18 -4.39
C LEU A 74 -3.23 2.11 -5.91
N LYS A 75 -2.20 2.53 -6.67
CA LYS A 75 -2.16 2.46 -8.13
C LYS A 75 -0.81 1.92 -8.57
N LEU A 76 -0.80 0.94 -9.46
CA LEU A 76 0.43 0.52 -10.14
C LEU A 76 0.85 1.61 -11.13
N ILE A 77 2.15 1.85 -11.24
CA ILE A 77 2.74 2.81 -12.20
C ILE A 77 3.81 2.10 -13.03
N GLU A 78 4.11 2.64 -14.21
CA GLU A 78 5.16 2.13 -15.11
C GLU A 78 6.58 2.37 -14.55
#